data_AF-A0A7K2ME95-F1
#
_entry.id   AF-A0A7K2ME95-F1
#
_cell.length_a   1.000
_cell.length_b   1.000
_cell.length_c   1.000
_cell.angle_alpha   90.00
_cell.angle_beta   90.00
_cell.angle_gamma   90.00
#
_symmetry.space_group_name_H-M   'P 1'
#
loop_
_entity.id
_entity.type
_entity.pdbx_description
1 polymer ?
#
loop_
_entity_poly.entity_id
_entity_poly.type
_entity_poly.pdbx_seq_one_letter_code
_entity_poly.pdbx_strand_id
1 'polypeptide(L)'
;MTRAEQPTAHTTTSAPDDALVADSRERAVRALLRRPQLKRLWSAQLVGGVGDTLALLVLVLLTLQTAVAEGSFGGGYRGAAFAVATVFGARIVATVLFGAVLLGPLTALTAPEGPLDRRWTMVGADGVRALLLIAAPLWIDWTPGNALTLLLVTVFVTGLAERLWTVCRESAAPALLPAPPPEGATVRPLPDHLDALRRLSLRTTFLAIPLAAAVLLVASLFNNLLG
;
A
#
# COMPACT_ATOMS: atom_id res chain seq x y z
N MET A 1 -45.66 20.96 -41.28
CA MET A 1 -46.19 19.84 -40.46
C MET A 1 -45.31 18.64 -40.73
N THR A 2 -44.59 17.99 -39.81
CA THR A 2 -44.32 18.18 -38.38
C THR A 2 -43.02 17.41 -38.12
N ARG A 3 -42.11 18.04 -37.36
CA ARG A 3 -40.97 17.40 -36.71
C ARG A 3 -41.56 16.29 -35.83
N ALA A 4 -41.58 15.06 -36.33
CA ALA A 4 -42.03 13.91 -35.57
C ALA A 4 -41.14 13.82 -34.33
N GLU A 5 -41.81 13.86 -33.18
CA GLU A 5 -41.22 13.90 -31.86
C GLU A 5 -40.21 12.77 -31.71
N GLN A 6 -38.95 13.15 -31.57
CA GLN A 6 -37.95 12.26 -31.00
C GLN A 6 -38.38 12.08 -29.53
N PRO A 7 -38.71 10.86 -29.07
CA PRO A 7 -39.14 10.66 -27.70
C PRO A 7 -38.02 11.16 -26.79
N THR A 8 -38.28 12.25 -26.07
CA THR A 8 -37.39 12.74 -25.03
C THR A 8 -37.19 11.58 -24.08
N ALA A 9 -35.99 10.99 -24.08
CA ALA A 9 -35.67 9.87 -23.21
C ALA A 9 -36.00 10.30 -21.77
N HIS A 10 -37.03 9.69 -21.21
CA HIS A 10 -37.50 10.00 -19.87
C HIS A 10 -36.36 9.75 -18.90
N THR A 11 -36.00 10.80 -18.16
CA THR A 11 -34.98 10.86 -17.11
C THR A 11 -35.46 10.10 -15.86
N THR A 12 -35.79 8.81 -16.00
CA THR A 12 -36.22 7.94 -14.89
C THR A 12 -35.49 6.58 -14.86
N THR A 13 -34.44 6.40 -15.66
CA THR A 13 -33.66 5.14 -15.75
C THR A 13 -32.25 5.31 -15.16
N SER A 14 -32.08 5.91 -13.99
CA SER A 14 -30.74 5.92 -13.34
C SER A 14 -30.35 4.52 -12.85
N ALA A 15 -31.26 3.83 -12.15
CA ALA A 15 -30.93 2.59 -11.45
C ALA A 15 -30.51 1.41 -12.35
N PRO A 16 -31.15 1.13 -13.51
CA PRO A 16 -30.74 0.02 -14.37
C PRO A 16 -29.40 0.30 -15.07
N ASP A 17 -29.18 1.53 -15.50
CA ASP A 17 -27.94 1.94 -16.17
C ASP A 17 -26.76 1.95 -15.20
N ASP A 18 -26.98 2.40 -13.95
CA ASP A 18 -25.97 2.36 -12.89
C ASP A 18 -25.54 0.93 -12.56
N ALA A 19 -26.48 -0.03 -12.54
CA ALA A 19 -26.17 -1.45 -12.30
C ALA A 19 -25.33 -2.05 -13.44
N LEU A 20 -25.65 -1.72 -14.70
CA LEU A 20 -24.88 -2.17 -15.87
C LEU A 20 -23.47 -1.56 -15.88
N VAL A 21 -23.35 -0.29 -15.52
CA VAL A 21 -22.05 0.38 -15.38
C VAL A 21 -21.23 -0.27 -14.27
N ALA A 22 -21.81 -0.55 -13.11
CA ALA A 22 -21.13 -1.25 -12.02
C ALA A 22 -20.64 -2.64 -12.43
N ASP A 23 -21.49 -3.43 -13.10
CA ASP A 23 -21.14 -4.76 -13.58
C ASP A 23 -20.04 -4.72 -14.66
N SER A 24 -20.06 -3.73 -15.56
CA SER A 24 -18.98 -3.54 -16.55
C SER A 24 -17.62 -3.27 -15.89
N ARG A 25 -17.60 -2.47 -14.80
CA ARG A 25 -16.39 -2.17 -14.02
C ARG A 25 -15.88 -3.41 -13.30
N GLU A 26 -16.77 -4.20 -12.71
CA GLU A 26 -16.41 -5.46 -12.04
C GLU A 26 -15.84 -6.47 -13.02
N ARG A 27 -16.45 -6.58 -14.22
CA ARG A 27 -15.93 -7.41 -15.32
C ARG A 27 -14.55 -6.93 -15.77
N ALA A 28 -14.30 -5.63 -15.85
CA ALA A 28 -12.99 -5.07 -16.21
C ALA A 28 -11.90 -5.46 -15.19
N VAL A 29 -12.18 -5.32 -13.89
CA VAL A 29 -11.25 -5.74 -12.82
C VAL A 29 -10.99 -7.25 -12.88
N ARG A 30 -12.04 -8.06 -13.07
CA ARG A 30 -11.90 -9.51 -13.18
C ARG A 30 -11.11 -9.93 -14.42
N ALA A 31 -11.27 -9.23 -15.54
CA ALA A 31 -10.53 -9.48 -16.76
C ALA A 31 -9.02 -9.23 -16.56
N LEU A 32 -8.66 -8.18 -15.82
CA LEU A 32 -7.26 -7.90 -15.45
C LEU A 32 -6.68 -9.03 -14.59
N LEU A 33 -7.38 -9.47 -13.54
CA LEU A 33 -6.91 -10.52 -12.63
C LEU A 33 -6.82 -11.92 -13.26
N ARG A 34 -7.40 -12.14 -14.45
CA ARG A 34 -7.19 -13.39 -15.20
C ARG A 34 -5.78 -13.51 -15.78
N ARG A 35 -5.05 -12.39 -15.93
CA ARG A 35 -3.68 -12.41 -16.44
C ARG A 35 -2.72 -12.88 -15.33
N PRO A 36 -1.90 -13.92 -15.57
CA PRO A 36 -1.11 -14.55 -14.51
C PRO A 36 -0.05 -13.61 -13.91
N GLN A 37 0.60 -12.79 -14.74
CA GLN A 37 1.63 -11.84 -14.28
C GLN A 37 1.03 -10.74 -13.41
N LEU A 38 -0.11 -10.18 -13.83
CA LEU A 38 -0.81 -9.15 -13.07
C LEU A 38 -1.37 -9.71 -11.76
N LYS A 39 -1.95 -10.92 -11.79
CA LYS A 39 -2.42 -11.63 -10.60
C LYS A 39 -1.29 -11.82 -9.58
N ARG A 40 -0.10 -12.24 -10.01
CA ARG A 40 1.08 -12.42 -9.13
C ARG A 40 1.53 -11.10 -8.50
N LEU A 41 1.60 -10.04 -9.29
CA LEU A 41 1.96 -8.71 -8.79
C LEU A 41 0.92 -8.21 -7.77
N TRP A 42 -0.37 -8.44 -8.03
CA TRP A 42 -1.44 -8.00 -7.12
C TRP A 42 -1.56 -8.85 -5.86
N SER A 43 -1.24 -10.15 -5.91
CA SER A 43 -1.12 -10.95 -4.69
C SER A 43 0.05 -10.47 -3.84
N ALA A 44 1.19 -10.15 -4.44
CA ALA A 44 2.33 -9.58 -3.74
C ALA A 44 1.98 -8.21 -3.12
N GLN A 45 1.26 -7.36 -3.85
CA GLN A 45 0.76 -6.08 -3.34
C GLN A 45 -0.17 -6.25 -2.13
N LEU A 46 -1.09 -7.21 -2.16
CA LEU A 46 -2.01 -7.45 -1.06
C LEU A 46 -1.26 -7.95 0.19
N VAL A 47 -0.41 -8.96 0.02
CA VAL A 47 0.39 -9.52 1.13
C VAL A 47 1.34 -8.46 1.70
N GLY A 48 2.04 -7.74 0.83
CA GLY A 48 2.93 -6.63 1.21
C GLY A 48 2.17 -5.53 1.95
N GLY A 49 1.00 -5.12 1.47
CA GLY A 49 0.18 -4.10 2.14
C GLY A 49 -0.37 -4.53 3.50
N VAL A 50 -0.75 -5.81 3.64
CA VAL A 50 -1.10 -6.39 4.96
C VAL A 50 0.12 -6.37 5.87
N GLY A 51 1.29 -6.79 5.37
CA GLY A 51 2.56 -6.75 6.08
C GLY A 51 2.95 -5.35 6.53
N ASP A 52 2.79 -4.33 5.68
CA ASP A 52 3.10 -2.93 6.00
C ASP A 52 2.19 -2.39 7.10
N THR A 53 0.89 -2.68 7.01
CA THR A 53 -0.05 -2.24 8.04
C THR A 53 0.20 -2.96 9.36
N LEU A 54 0.47 -4.27 9.31
CA LEU A 54 0.82 -5.06 10.48
C LEU A 54 2.11 -4.55 11.12
N ALA A 55 3.13 -4.27 10.31
CA ALA A 55 4.40 -3.73 10.75
C ALA A 55 4.24 -2.38 11.45
N LEU A 56 3.44 -1.48 10.88
CA LEU A 56 3.12 -0.21 11.50
C LEU A 56 2.46 -0.40 12.87
N LEU A 57 1.46 -1.27 12.97
CA LEU A 57 0.77 -1.54 14.23
C LEU A 57 1.73 -2.12 15.29
N VAL A 58 2.57 -3.08 14.91
CA VAL A 58 3.57 -3.67 15.80
C VAL A 58 4.59 -2.62 16.26
N LEU A 59 5.11 -1.80 15.34
CA LEU A 59 6.08 -0.75 15.68
C LEU A 59 5.45 0.33 16.57
N VAL A 60 4.16 0.66 16.39
CA VAL A 60 3.42 1.53 17.32
C VAL A 60 3.38 0.93 18.71
N LEU A 61 3.05 -0.37 18.84
CA LEU A 61 2.99 -1.04 20.15
C LEU A 61 4.36 -1.09 20.83
N LEU A 62 5.41 -1.49 20.11
CA LEU A 62 6.77 -1.53 20.64
C LEU A 62 7.25 -0.14 21.08
N THR A 63 7.04 0.87 20.24
CA THR A 63 7.44 2.26 20.55
C THR A 63 6.68 2.79 21.77
N LEU A 64 5.38 2.51 21.85
CA LEU A 64 4.55 2.91 22.99
C LEU A 64 5.04 2.24 24.28
N GLN A 65 5.29 0.94 24.25
CA GLN A 65 5.79 0.18 25.39
C GLN A 65 7.13 0.75 25.89
N THR A 66 8.09 0.96 24.98
CA THR A 66 9.40 1.52 25.31
C THR A 66 9.28 2.93 25.87
N ALA A 67 8.53 3.82 25.20
CA ALA A 67 8.38 5.21 25.62
C ALA A 67 7.68 5.37 26.97
N VAL A 68 6.71 4.49 27.29
CA VAL A 68 6.03 4.49 28.58
C VAL A 68 6.93 3.94 29.68
N ALA A 69 7.67 2.87 29.42
CA ALA A 69 8.60 2.27 30.38
C ALA A 69 9.73 3.23 30.77
N GLU A 70 10.28 3.97 29.80
CA GLU A 70 11.36 4.94 30.00
C GLU A 70 10.86 6.33 30.44
N GLY A 71 9.57 6.62 30.30
CA GLY A 71 9.02 7.96 30.55
C GLY A 71 9.52 9.02 29.56
N SER A 72 9.98 8.63 28.37
CA SER A 72 10.73 9.49 27.43
C SER A 72 9.99 10.74 26.95
N PHE A 73 8.65 10.76 27.08
CA PHE A 73 7.80 11.89 26.70
C PHE A 73 7.02 12.49 27.89
N GLY A 74 7.58 12.42 29.10
CA GLY A 74 7.00 13.06 30.29
C GLY A 74 5.87 12.28 30.97
N GLY A 75 5.71 11.00 30.61
CA GLY A 75 4.81 10.04 31.28
C GLY A 75 3.30 10.26 31.08
N GLY A 76 2.51 9.34 31.66
CA GLY A 76 1.05 9.37 31.63
C GLY A 76 0.42 9.31 30.24
N TYR A 77 -0.85 9.69 30.15
CA TYR A 77 -1.63 9.64 28.90
C TYR A 77 -1.05 10.53 27.80
N ARG A 78 -0.52 11.71 28.16
CA ARG A 78 0.06 12.66 27.21
C ARG A 78 1.32 12.12 26.56
N GLY A 79 2.22 11.52 27.35
CA GLY A 79 3.42 10.86 26.82
C GLY A 79 3.10 9.67 25.92
N ALA A 80 2.11 8.86 26.30
CA ALA A 80 1.62 7.76 25.48
C ALA A 80 1.06 8.24 24.13
N ALA A 81 0.21 9.27 24.12
CA ALA A 81 -0.32 9.86 22.90
C ALA A 81 0.80 10.45 22.01
N PHE A 82 1.81 11.07 22.62
CA PHE A 82 2.96 11.61 21.88
C PHE A 82 3.85 10.52 21.27
N ALA A 83 4.03 9.38 21.95
CA ALA A 83 4.75 8.23 21.40
C ALA A 83 4.08 7.72 20.11
N VAL A 84 2.76 7.52 20.15
CA VAL A 84 1.98 7.12 18.97
C VAL A 84 2.10 8.17 17.86
N ALA A 85 1.91 9.45 18.20
CA ALA A 85 2.01 10.56 17.24
C ALA A 85 3.38 10.63 16.57
N THR A 86 4.46 10.34 17.31
CA THR A 86 5.84 10.37 16.78
C THR A 86 6.08 9.25 15.77
N VAL A 87 5.52 8.06 15.95
CA VAL A 87 5.59 6.96 14.96
C VAL A 87 4.93 7.38 13.65
N PHE A 88 3.71 7.93 13.70
CA PHE A 88 3.04 8.44 12.51
C PHE A 88 3.77 9.66 11.91
N GLY A 89 4.34 10.53 12.75
CA GLY A 89 5.19 11.64 12.32
C GLY A 89 6.39 11.16 11.52
N ALA A 90 7.11 10.16 12.02
CA ALA A 90 8.25 9.54 11.32
C ALA A 90 7.83 8.96 9.96
N ARG A 91 6.64 8.37 9.86
CA ARG A 91 6.07 7.86 8.59
C ARG A 91 5.76 8.97 7.59
N ILE A 92 5.21 10.09 8.06
CA ILE A 92 4.96 11.27 7.23
C ILE A 92 6.28 11.82 6.73
N VAL A 93 7.26 11.98 7.62
CA VAL A 93 8.61 12.46 7.26
C VAL A 93 9.28 11.54 6.25
N ALA A 94 9.21 10.21 6.44
CA ALA A 94 9.71 9.25 5.46
C ALA A 94 9.06 9.44 4.08
N THR A 95 7.74 9.61 4.04
CA THR A 95 7.00 9.80 2.79
C THR A 95 7.38 11.11 2.09
N VAL A 96 7.47 12.20 2.85
CA VAL A 96 7.83 13.52 2.33
C VAL A 96 9.28 13.54 1.85
N LEU A 97 10.23 13.03 2.64
CA LEU A 97 11.64 12.99 2.27
C LEU A 97 11.88 12.06 1.07
N PHE A 98 11.20 10.93 1.02
CA PHE A 98 11.24 10.06 -0.15
C PHE A 98 10.80 10.81 -1.41
N GLY A 99 9.67 11.53 -1.33
CA GLY A 99 9.18 12.34 -2.45
C GLY A 99 10.13 13.48 -2.83
N ALA A 100 10.62 14.23 -1.83
CA ALA A 100 11.43 15.41 -2.06
C ALA A 100 12.85 15.08 -2.56
N VAL A 101 13.45 13.99 -2.09
CA VAL A 101 14.88 13.70 -2.28
C VAL A 101 15.12 12.47 -3.15
N LEU A 102 14.30 11.43 -3.00
CA LEU A 102 14.59 10.12 -3.60
C LEU A 102 13.88 9.88 -4.93
N LEU A 103 12.78 10.58 -5.24
CA LEU A 103 12.04 10.40 -6.51
C LEU A 103 12.92 10.62 -7.75
N GLY A 104 13.75 11.66 -7.77
CA GLY A 104 14.65 11.94 -8.90
C GLY A 104 15.69 10.83 -9.11
N PRO A 105 16.53 10.51 -8.11
CA PRO A 105 17.49 9.41 -8.20
C PRO A 105 16.84 8.05 -8.54
N LEU A 106 15.68 7.75 -7.97
CA LEU A 106 14.99 6.48 -8.24
C LEU A 106 14.47 6.37 -9.66
N THR A 107 13.93 7.44 -10.22
CA THR A 107 13.46 7.43 -11.61
C THR A 107 14.62 7.23 -12.58
N ALA A 108 15.79 7.81 -12.29
CA ALA A 108 17.02 7.55 -13.06
C ALA A 108 17.50 6.09 -12.95
N LEU A 109 17.51 5.52 -11.73
CA LEU A 109 18.01 4.16 -11.51
C LEU A 109 17.07 3.06 -12.02
N THR A 110 15.75 3.30 -11.98
CA THR A 110 14.72 2.35 -12.40
C THR A 110 14.19 2.61 -13.81
N ALA A 111 14.86 3.46 -14.60
CA ALA A 111 14.58 3.69 -16.01
C ALA A 111 14.71 2.39 -16.83
N PRO A 112 14.10 2.28 -18.03
CA PRO A 112 14.25 1.09 -18.87
C PRO A 112 15.71 0.68 -19.16
N GLU A 113 16.62 1.64 -19.20
CA GLU A 113 18.08 1.43 -19.35
C GLU A 113 18.86 1.62 -18.04
N GLY A 114 18.15 1.79 -16.92
CA GLY A 114 18.75 1.99 -15.61
C GLY A 114 19.34 0.70 -15.03
N PRO A 115 20.31 0.81 -14.11
CA PRO A 115 21.02 -0.34 -13.55
C PRO A 115 20.16 -1.19 -12.57
N LEU A 116 19.05 -0.65 -12.07
CA LEU A 116 18.19 -1.37 -11.11
C LEU A 116 16.99 -2.03 -11.80
N ASP A 117 16.96 -3.36 -11.75
CA ASP A 117 15.76 -4.12 -12.07
C ASP A 117 14.68 -3.86 -11.00
N ARG A 118 13.51 -3.43 -11.47
CA ARG A 118 12.32 -3.14 -10.66
C ARG A 118 11.89 -4.35 -9.83
N ARG A 119 12.02 -5.57 -10.37
CA ARG A 119 11.66 -6.81 -9.67
C ARG A 119 12.59 -7.10 -8.49
N TRP A 120 13.88 -6.94 -8.69
CA TRP A 120 14.87 -7.14 -7.63
C TRP A 120 14.81 -6.04 -6.58
N THR A 121 14.54 -4.80 -6.99
CA THR A 121 14.34 -3.67 -6.07
C THR A 121 13.14 -3.90 -5.15
N MET A 122 12.05 -4.40 -5.71
CA MET A 122 10.88 -4.87 -4.96
C MET A 122 11.26 -5.92 -3.92
N VAL A 123 11.89 -7.03 -4.34
CA VAL A 123 12.29 -8.11 -3.43
C VAL A 123 13.27 -7.62 -2.35
N GLY A 124 14.19 -6.72 -2.71
CA GLY A 124 15.10 -6.09 -1.75
C GLY A 124 14.36 -5.26 -0.70
N ALA A 125 13.36 -4.47 -1.12
CA ALA A 125 12.51 -3.71 -0.19
C ALA A 125 11.69 -4.62 0.74
N ASP A 126 11.19 -5.76 0.26
CA ASP A 126 10.55 -6.78 1.10
C ASP A 126 11.54 -7.36 2.12
N GLY A 127 12.74 -7.72 1.68
CA GLY A 127 13.78 -8.30 2.52
C GLY A 127 14.22 -7.34 3.63
N VAL A 128 14.44 -6.06 3.31
CA VAL A 128 14.78 -5.02 4.28
C VAL A 128 13.67 -4.86 5.32
N ARG A 129 12.40 -4.80 4.89
CA ARG A 129 11.25 -4.70 5.81
C ARG A 129 11.16 -5.90 6.74
N ALA A 130 11.29 -7.11 6.20
CA ALA A 130 11.25 -8.34 6.99
C ALA A 130 12.38 -8.40 8.02
N LEU A 131 13.62 -8.08 7.62
CA LEU A 131 14.78 -8.07 8.52
C LEU A 131 14.61 -7.04 9.64
N LEU A 132 14.16 -5.84 9.30
CA LEU A 132 13.90 -4.78 10.28
C LEU A 132 12.80 -5.16 11.27
N LEU A 133 11.77 -5.88 10.84
CA LEU A 133 10.69 -6.35 11.70
C LEU A 133 11.13 -7.46 12.66
N ILE A 134 12.06 -8.31 12.22
CA ILE A 134 12.70 -9.30 13.09
C ILE A 134 13.62 -8.60 14.11
N ALA A 135 14.35 -7.56 13.68
CA ALA A 135 15.26 -6.81 14.54
C ALA A 135 14.55 -5.88 15.53
N ALA A 136 13.35 -5.38 15.18
CA ALA A 136 12.60 -4.40 15.96
C ALA A 136 12.47 -4.73 17.46
N PRO A 137 11.98 -5.92 17.86
CA PRO A 137 11.92 -6.28 19.28
C PRO A 137 13.30 -6.41 19.93
N LEU A 138 14.31 -6.87 19.18
CA LEU A 138 15.67 -7.09 19.71
C LEU A 138 16.36 -5.78 20.16
N TRP A 139 15.98 -4.63 19.60
CA TRP A 139 16.51 -3.34 20.04
C TRP A 139 16.20 -3.02 21.50
N ILE A 140 15.07 -3.52 22.01
CA ILE A 140 14.65 -3.33 23.40
C ILE A 140 15.58 -4.08 24.34
N ASP A 141 15.94 -5.32 23.99
CA ASP A 141 16.80 -6.16 24.82
C ASP A 141 18.28 -5.82 24.68
N TRP A 142 18.76 -5.58 23.45
CA TRP A 142 20.19 -5.39 23.18
C TRP A 142 20.67 -3.96 23.45
N THR A 143 19.79 -2.97 23.27
CA THR A 143 20.15 -1.54 23.32
C THR A 143 19.12 -0.73 24.08
N PRO A 144 18.80 -1.05 25.35
CA PRO A 144 17.69 -0.44 26.08
C PRO A 144 17.79 1.09 26.12
N GLY A 145 18.99 1.66 26.34
CA GLY A 145 19.18 3.11 26.36
C GLY A 145 18.95 3.85 25.03
N ASN A 146 18.87 3.14 23.91
CA ASN A 146 18.64 3.72 22.57
C ASN A 146 17.44 3.09 21.85
N ALA A 147 16.67 2.22 22.52
CA ALA A 147 15.64 1.39 21.92
C ALA A 147 14.58 2.26 21.22
N LEU A 148 14.11 3.31 21.90
CA LEU A 148 13.13 4.25 21.32
C LEU A 148 13.63 4.87 20.00
N THR A 149 14.87 5.34 19.98
CA THR A 149 15.48 5.93 18.79
C THR A 149 15.60 4.92 17.66
N LEU A 150 16.07 3.70 17.94
CA LEU A 150 16.23 2.65 16.94
C LEU A 150 14.88 2.15 16.39
N LEU A 151 13.83 2.12 17.22
CA LEU A 151 12.47 1.84 16.77
C LEU A 151 11.96 2.93 15.83
N LEU A 152 12.17 4.21 16.14
CA LEU A 152 11.80 5.32 15.25
C LEU A 152 12.59 5.31 13.93
N VAL A 153 13.89 4.99 13.97
CA VAL A 153 14.69 4.76 12.77
C VAL A 153 14.12 3.59 11.96
N THR A 154 13.72 2.50 12.62
CA THR A 154 13.08 1.35 11.97
C THR A 154 11.77 1.73 11.29
N VAL A 155 10.91 2.51 11.96
CA VAL A 155 9.68 3.09 11.37
C VAL A 155 9.98 3.93 10.13
N PHE A 156 11.04 4.74 10.20
CA PHE A 156 11.43 5.61 9.10
C PHE A 156 11.93 4.80 7.88
N VAL A 157 12.86 3.86 8.09
CA VAL A 157 13.44 3.04 7.02
C VAL A 157 12.42 2.10 6.39
N THR A 158 11.55 1.48 7.20
CA THR A 158 10.42 0.69 6.67
C THR A 158 9.46 1.57 5.86
N GLY A 159 9.25 2.83 6.26
CA GLY A 159 8.55 3.85 5.48
C GLY A 159 9.17 4.10 4.11
N LEU A 160 10.47 4.30 4.03
CA LEU A 160 11.16 4.46 2.75
C LEU A 160 11.05 3.21 1.88
N ALA A 161 11.24 2.02 2.45
CA ALA A 161 11.14 0.75 1.74
C ALA A 161 9.74 0.50 1.15
N GLU A 162 8.68 0.84 1.89
CA GLU A 162 7.30 0.77 1.38
C GLU A 162 7.06 1.75 0.22
N ARG A 163 7.61 2.97 0.31
CA ARG A 163 7.52 3.94 -0.79
C ARG A 163 8.26 3.47 -2.04
N LEU A 164 9.47 2.91 -1.88
CA LEU A 164 10.24 2.27 -2.94
C LEU A 164 9.45 1.19 -3.67
N TRP A 165 8.88 0.25 -2.90
CA TRP A 165 8.03 -0.81 -3.43
C TRP A 165 6.86 -0.25 -4.24
N THR A 166 6.17 0.76 -3.69
CA THR A 166 4.99 1.37 -4.32
C THR A 166 5.34 2.03 -5.66
N VAL A 167 6.43 2.78 -5.74
CA VAL A 167 6.91 3.42 -6.99
C VAL A 167 7.30 2.38 -8.03
N CYS A 168 8.03 1.34 -7.63
CA CYS A 168 8.40 0.24 -8.53
C CYS A 168 7.16 -0.46 -9.09
N ARG A 169 6.11 -0.63 -8.27
CA ARG A 169 4.86 -1.27 -8.69
C ARG A 169 4.06 -0.38 -9.64
N GLU A 170 3.96 0.90 -9.34
CA GLU A 170 3.23 1.86 -10.16
C GLU A 170 3.86 2.03 -11.55
N SER A 171 5.18 1.92 -11.64
CA SER A 171 5.88 1.90 -12.93
C SER A 171 5.77 0.55 -13.66
N ALA A 172 5.74 -0.58 -12.94
CA ALA A 172 5.68 -1.91 -13.54
C ALA A 172 4.26 -2.31 -14.01
N ALA A 173 3.21 -1.86 -13.33
CA ALA A 173 1.84 -2.30 -13.61
C ALA A 173 1.32 -1.92 -15.01
N PRO A 174 1.54 -0.70 -15.55
CA PRO A 174 1.10 -0.33 -16.89
C PRO A 174 1.75 -1.18 -17.98
N ALA A 175 3.02 -1.58 -17.81
CA ALA A 175 3.75 -2.41 -18.77
C ALA A 175 3.19 -3.84 -18.89
N LEU A 176 2.36 -4.28 -17.94
CA LEU A 176 1.70 -5.61 -17.96
C LEU A 176 0.29 -5.58 -18.57
N LEU A 177 -0.19 -4.39 -18.94
CA LEU A 177 -1.50 -4.22 -19.56
C LEU A 177 -1.51 -4.70 -21.01
N PRO A 178 -2.69 -5.09 -21.55
CA PRO A 178 -2.83 -5.32 -22.98
C PRO A 178 -2.35 -4.11 -23.78
N ALA A 179 -1.58 -4.36 -24.85
CA ALA A 179 -1.24 -3.30 -25.80
C ALA A 179 -2.53 -2.71 -26.40
N PRO A 180 -2.62 -1.38 -26.55
CA PRO A 180 -3.77 -0.76 -27.18
C PRO A 180 -3.90 -1.27 -28.63
N PRO A 181 -5.14 -1.49 -29.13
CA PRO A 181 -5.35 -1.77 -30.54
C PRO A 181 -4.80 -0.63 -31.42
N PRO A 182 -4.37 -0.92 -32.67
CA PRO A 182 -3.93 0.12 -33.60
C PRO A 182 -5.02 1.19 -33.77
N GLU A 183 -4.60 2.45 -33.88
CA GLU A 183 -5.49 3.61 -33.97
C GLU A 183 -6.53 3.41 -35.09
N GLY A 184 -7.81 3.58 -34.77
CA GLY A 184 -8.93 3.41 -35.72
C GLY A 184 -9.51 1.99 -35.84
N ALA A 185 -8.94 0.97 -35.18
CA ALA A 185 -9.47 -0.40 -35.23
C ALA A 185 -10.60 -0.69 -34.21
N THR A 186 -10.96 0.28 -33.36
CA THR A 186 -11.94 0.09 -32.28
C THR A 186 -13.31 0.63 -32.68
N VAL A 187 -14.27 -0.27 -32.91
CA VAL A 187 -15.70 0.07 -33.14
C VAL A 187 -16.41 0.49 -31.83
N ARG A 188 -15.81 0.17 -30.67
CA ARG A 188 -16.32 0.49 -29.33
C ARG A 188 -15.25 1.24 -28.52
N PRO A 189 -15.60 2.21 -27.64
CA PRO A 189 -14.65 2.79 -26.70
C PRO A 189 -13.87 1.70 -25.95
N LEU A 190 -12.55 1.82 -25.95
CA LEU A 190 -11.65 0.85 -25.33
C LEU A 190 -11.91 0.80 -23.81
N PRO A 191 -11.91 -0.39 -23.18
CA PRO A 191 -12.01 -0.49 -21.74
C PRO A 191 -10.88 0.30 -21.05
N ASP A 192 -11.24 1.16 -20.10
CA ASP A 192 -10.25 1.89 -19.30
C ASP A 192 -9.56 0.96 -18.30
N HIS A 193 -8.42 0.43 -18.71
CA HIS A 193 -7.60 -0.44 -17.89
C HIS A 193 -6.95 0.29 -16.70
N LEU A 194 -6.67 1.59 -16.81
CA LEU A 194 -6.03 2.35 -15.73
C LEU A 194 -7.02 2.61 -14.59
N ASP A 195 -8.27 2.94 -14.92
CA ASP A 195 -9.35 3.06 -13.93
C ASP A 195 -9.62 1.72 -13.22
N ALA A 196 -9.58 0.61 -13.96
CA ALA A 196 -9.72 -0.72 -13.38
C ALA A 196 -8.54 -1.06 -12.43
N LEU A 197 -7.30 -0.71 -12.78
CA LEU A 197 -6.14 -0.85 -11.88
C LEU A 197 -6.29 0.02 -10.63
N ARG A 198 -6.72 1.28 -10.78
CA ARG A 198 -6.92 2.21 -9.66
C ARG A 198 -7.95 1.66 -8.67
N ARG A 199 -9.09 1.17 -9.16
CA ARG A 199 -10.14 0.55 -8.33
C ARG A 199 -9.63 -0.69 -7.61
N LEU A 200 -8.89 -1.53 -8.33
CA LEU A 200 -8.31 -2.72 -7.74
C LEU A 200 -7.30 -2.34 -6.63
N SER A 201 -6.44 -1.34 -6.86
CA SER A 201 -5.51 -0.84 -5.84
C SER A 201 -6.27 -0.33 -4.61
N LEU A 202 -7.30 0.49 -4.78
CA LEU A 202 -8.11 1.01 -3.68
C LEU A 202 -8.73 -0.11 -2.84
N ARG A 203 -9.30 -1.13 -3.50
CA ARG A 203 -9.87 -2.31 -2.81
C ARG A 203 -8.81 -3.07 -2.03
N THR A 204 -7.64 -3.32 -2.63
CA THR A 204 -6.57 -4.07 -1.95
C THR A 204 -5.98 -3.32 -0.76
N THR A 205 -5.77 -2.00 -0.89
CA THR A 205 -5.27 -1.16 0.20
C THR A 205 -6.29 -1.04 1.32
N PHE A 206 -7.58 -0.91 0.98
CA PHE A 206 -8.65 -0.87 1.98
C PHE A 206 -8.75 -2.20 2.75
N LEU A 207 -8.64 -3.34 2.06
CA LEU A 207 -8.72 -4.66 2.67
C LEU A 207 -7.49 -5.02 3.52
N ALA A 208 -6.32 -4.44 3.21
CA ALA A 208 -5.09 -4.70 3.94
C ALA A 208 -5.18 -4.32 5.43
N ILE A 209 -5.87 -3.21 5.74
CA ILE A 209 -6.00 -2.69 7.11
C ILE A 209 -6.75 -3.65 8.05
N PRO A 210 -8.01 -4.05 7.76
CA PRO A 210 -8.73 -4.98 8.63
C PRO A 210 -8.06 -6.35 8.70
N LEU A 211 -7.43 -6.82 7.62
CA LEU A 211 -6.68 -8.07 7.63
C LEU A 211 -5.48 -8.00 8.58
N ALA A 212 -4.69 -6.93 8.51
CA ALA A 212 -3.55 -6.74 9.41
C ALA A 212 -3.99 -6.66 10.88
N ALA A 213 -5.07 -5.92 11.17
CA ALA A 213 -5.64 -5.85 12.50
C ALA A 213 -6.11 -7.23 13.00
N ALA A 214 -6.78 -8.01 12.14
CA ALA A 214 -7.21 -9.37 12.48
C ALA A 214 -6.02 -10.30 12.76
N VAL A 215 -4.96 -10.24 11.95
CA VAL A 215 -3.73 -11.01 12.17
C VAL A 215 -3.08 -10.64 13.50
N LEU A 216 -2.96 -9.35 13.80
CA LEU A 216 -2.38 -8.89 15.06
C LEU A 216 -3.22 -9.36 16.27
N LEU A 217 -4.55 -9.26 16.16
CA LEU A 217 -5.46 -9.71 17.20
C LEU A 217 -5.32 -11.22 17.45
N VAL A 218 -5.30 -12.02 16.39
CA VAL A 218 -5.09 -13.48 16.50
C VAL A 218 -3.74 -13.78 17.13
N ALA A 219 -2.66 -13.12 16.69
CA ALA A 219 -1.33 -13.29 17.27
C ALA A 219 -1.30 -12.93 18.76
N SER A 220 -1.96 -11.84 19.16
CA SER A 220 -2.07 -11.43 20.57
C SER A 220 -2.87 -12.42 21.41
N LEU A 221 -3.96 -13.00 20.88
CA LEU A 221 -4.71 -14.05 21.56
C LEU A 221 -3.86 -15.30 21.76
N PHE A 222 -3.10 -15.72 20.75
CA PHE A 222 -2.16 -16.84 20.89
C PHE A 222 -1.05 -16.54 21.91
N ASN A 223 -0.50 -15.32 21.92
CA ASN A 223 0.50 -14.94 22.92
C ASN A 223 -0.07 -15.06 24.34
N ASN A 224 -1.30 -14.58 24.57
CA ASN A 224 -1.96 -14.70 25.88
C ASN A 224 -2.21 -16.16 26.31
N LEU A 225 -2.34 -17.10 25.36
CA LEU A 225 -2.45 -18.53 25.66
C LEU A 225 -1.10 -19.17 25.99
N LEU A 226 0.00 -18.60 25.48
CA LEU A 226 1.35 -19.15 25.63
C LEU A 226 2.11 -18.55 26.84
N GLY A 227 1.76 -17.34 27.28
CA GLY A 227 2.37 -16.64 28.42
C GLY A 227 3.23 -15.47 27.99
#